data_AF-A0A059BTW9-F1
#
_entry.id   AF-A0A059BTW9-F1
#
_cell.length_a   1.000
_cell.length_b   1.000
_cell.length_c   1.000
_cell.angle_alpha   90.00
_cell.angle_beta   90.00
_cell.angle_gamma   90.00
#
_symmetry.space_group_name_H-M   'P 1'
#
loop_
_entity.id
_entity.type
_entity.pdbx_description
1 polymer ?
#
loop_
_entity_poly.entity_id
_entity_poly.type
_entity_poly.pdbx_seq_one_letter_code
_entity_poly.pdbx_strand_id
1 'polypeptide(L)'
;MAGLFDISAGIDFVGKEIVKCIDMAKDGIHAVLVVFSVRTRFSEEEEAALRSLRTLFGSKIINYMIVVFTGGDELEDNEETLEDYLGRECPQPLKDILLLCENRKVLFDNKTKDETKRIEQVQYLLSLVSTVMVQNDGKPYTDDLFVEMKKGAMKLHEQQEVVGSLKGYTEGELMKLEEQMHKSYEEQLQRITEMVEAKLRETTTRLEQKLAEEQAARVKAEELAQFAQMKSNDEIRLLRESLEKAQRETQELRKQAESRCAIL
;
A
#
# COMPACT_ATOMS: atom_id res chain seq x y z
N MET A 1 7.03 6.17 16.04
CA MET A 1 7.50 5.43 14.86
C MET A 1 7.74 6.44 13.77
N ALA A 2 8.93 6.46 13.16
CA ALA A 2 9.09 7.09 11.85
C ALA A 2 8.11 6.41 10.87
N GLY A 3 7.65 7.12 9.85
CA GLY A 3 6.81 6.50 8.82
C GLY A 3 7.57 5.31 8.23
N LEU A 4 7.03 4.10 8.39
CA LEU A 4 7.66 2.85 7.93
C LEU A 4 7.92 2.85 6.41
N PHE A 5 7.27 3.76 5.68
CA PHE A 5 7.32 3.92 4.24
C PHE A 5 7.76 5.32 3.82
N ASP A 6 8.44 6.06 4.69
CA ASP A 6 9.13 7.28 4.28
C ASP A 6 10.38 6.88 3.48
N ILE A 7 10.17 6.54 2.20
CA ILE A 7 11.19 6.04 1.26
C ILE A 7 12.34 7.05 1.09
N SER A 8 12.14 8.30 1.51
CA SER A 8 13.18 9.33 1.59
C SER A 8 14.32 9.01 2.58
N ALA A 9 14.07 8.17 3.58
CA ALA A 9 15.05 7.79 4.61
C ALA A 9 16.03 6.68 4.16
N GLY A 10 15.83 6.10 2.97
CA GLY A 10 16.66 5.02 2.43
C GLY A 10 16.31 3.63 2.97
N ILE A 11 16.52 2.61 2.14
CA ILE A 11 16.16 1.20 2.42
C ILE A 11 16.81 0.70 3.72
N ASP A 12 18.04 1.12 4.00
CA ASP A 12 18.79 0.67 5.19
C ASP A 12 18.16 1.19 6.49
N PHE A 13 17.60 2.40 6.50
CA PHE A 13 16.90 2.93 7.68
C PHE A 13 15.57 2.20 7.90
N VAL A 14 14.79 2.02 6.84
CA VAL A 14 13.51 1.31 6.88
C VAL A 14 13.71 -0.14 7.32
N GLY A 15 14.73 -0.82 6.79
CA GLY A 15 15.08 -2.19 7.18
C GLY A 15 15.36 -2.33 8.67
N LYS A 16 16.16 -1.42 9.25
CA LYS A 16 16.46 -1.41 10.69
C LYS A 16 15.24 -1.18 11.56
N GLU A 17 14.36 -0.26 11.19
CA GLU A 17 13.12 -0.02 11.93
C GLU A 17 12.17 -1.23 11.85
N ILE A 18 12.09 -1.91 10.70
CA ILE A 18 11.33 -3.17 10.57
C ILE A 18 11.89 -4.24 11.50
N VAL A 19 13.21 -4.46 11.51
CA VAL A 19 13.84 -5.46 12.39
C VAL A 19 13.59 -5.14 13.85
N LYS A 20 13.69 -3.86 14.24
CA LYS A 20 13.37 -3.42 15.59
C LYS A 20 11.91 -3.67 15.97
N CYS A 21 10.97 -3.42 15.04
CA CYS A 21 9.55 -3.74 15.27
C CYS A 21 9.34 -5.25 15.44
N ILE A 22 10.01 -6.07 14.64
CA ILE A 22 9.93 -7.54 14.75
C ILE A 22 10.50 -7.99 16.10
N ASP A 23 11.65 -7.46 16.53
CA ASP A 23 12.27 -7.74 17.84
C ASP A 23 11.37 -7.38 19.03
N MET A 24 10.67 -6.25 18.95
CA MET A 24 9.71 -5.86 19.97
C MET A 24 8.48 -6.78 19.99
N ALA A 25 8.10 -7.36 18.85
CA ALA A 25 6.94 -8.23 18.68
C ALA A 25 7.29 -9.72 18.84
N LYS A 26 8.03 -10.09 19.91
CA LYS A 26 8.58 -11.45 20.11
C LYS A 26 7.60 -12.60 19.88
N ASP A 27 6.34 -12.42 20.27
CA ASP A 27 5.30 -13.45 20.11
C ASP A 27 4.57 -13.40 18.77
N GLY A 28 4.78 -12.36 17.98
CA GLY A 28 4.13 -12.08 16.71
C GLY A 28 3.27 -10.82 16.77
N ILE A 29 2.62 -10.50 15.64
CA ILE A 29 1.78 -9.30 15.50
C ILE A 29 0.29 -9.69 15.60
N HIS A 30 -0.44 -9.11 16.55
CA HIS A 30 -1.87 -9.38 16.71
C HIS A 30 -2.75 -8.59 15.75
N ALA A 31 -2.32 -7.39 15.37
CA ALA A 31 -2.98 -6.56 14.38
C ALA A 31 -1.98 -5.58 13.75
N VAL A 32 -2.20 -5.26 12.47
CA VAL A 32 -1.48 -4.23 11.73
C VAL A 32 -2.46 -3.11 11.44
N LEU A 33 -2.15 -1.89 11.91
CA LEU A 33 -2.97 -0.73 11.65
C LEU A 33 -2.45 0.01 10.42
N VAL A 34 -3.27 0.10 9.38
CA VAL A 34 -2.99 0.90 8.19
C VAL A 34 -3.74 2.21 8.30
N VAL A 35 -3.02 3.32 8.42
CA VAL A 35 -3.61 4.61 8.72
C VAL A 35 -3.70 5.47 7.47
N PHE A 36 -4.91 5.91 7.14
CA PHE A 36 -5.19 6.90 6.10
C PHE A 36 -5.79 8.15 6.72
N SER A 37 -5.59 9.30 6.08
CA SER A 37 -6.26 10.55 6.44
C SER A 37 -7.33 10.84 5.41
N VAL A 38 -8.55 11.16 5.85
CA VAL A 38 -9.64 11.58 4.94
C VAL A 38 -9.34 12.94 4.28
N ARG A 39 -8.41 13.70 4.86
CA ARG A 39 -7.94 15.01 4.36
C ARG A 39 -7.01 14.87 3.15
N THR A 40 -6.43 13.68 2.96
CA THR A 40 -5.53 13.39 1.83
C THR A 40 -6.19 12.39 0.90
N ARG A 41 -5.96 12.55 -0.41
CA ARG A 41 -6.44 11.56 -1.38
C ARG A 41 -5.58 10.32 -1.31
N PHE A 42 -6.21 9.17 -1.53
CA PHE A 42 -5.49 7.92 -1.63
C PHE A 42 -4.49 7.97 -2.80
N SER A 43 -3.22 7.74 -2.54
CA SER A 43 -2.14 7.98 -3.50
C SER A 43 -1.51 6.69 -4.03
N GLU A 44 -0.77 6.79 -5.13
CA GLU A 44 -0.02 5.66 -5.68
C GLU A 44 1.07 5.19 -4.70
N GLU A 45 1.65 6.11 -3.91
CA GLU A 45 2.62 5.80 -2.86
C GLU A 45 2.00 4.95 -1.75
N GLU A 46 0.75 5.25 -1.35
CA GLU A 46 0.02 4.46 -0.35
C GLU A 46 -0.30 3.05 -0.86
N GLU A 47 -0.69 2.92 -2.14
CA GLU A 47 -0.87 1.62 -2.78
C GLU A 47 0.45 0.83 -2.83
N ALA A 48 1.54 1.49 -3.21
CA ALA A 48 2.87 0.89 -3.27
C ALA A 48 3.38 0.45 -1.89
N ALA A 49 3.10 1.22 -0.85
CA ALA A 49 3.42 0.87 0.54
C ALA A 49 2.73 -0.44 0.96
N LEU A 50 1.43 -0.59 0.62
CA LEU A 50 0.68 -1.82 0.94
C LEU A 50 1.15 -3.04 0.15
N ARG A 51 1.51 -2.85 -1.13
CA ARG A 51 2.13 -3.90 -1.93
C ARG A 51 3.48 -4.33 -1.33
N SER A 52 4.26 -3.37 -0.84
CA SER A 52 5.55 -3.61 -0.18
C SER A 52 5.36 -4.39 1.13
N LEU A 53 4.41 -3.98 1.97
CA LEU A 53 4.05 -4.69 3.20
C LEU A 53 3.70 -6.17 2.92
N ARG A 54 2.86 -6.41 1.92
CA ARG A 54 2.48 -7.77 1.51
C ARG A 54 3.67 -8.57 0.96
N THR A 55 4.62 -7.93 0.31
CA THR A 55 5.79 -8.62 -0.24
C THR A 55 6.78 -9.00 0.86
N LEU A 56 6.96 -8.11 1.85
CA LEU A 56 7.88 -8.33 2.96
C LEU A 56 7.41 -9.44 3.89
N PHE A 57 6.18 -9.30 4.38
CA PHE A 57 5.61 -10.20 5.37
C PHE A 57 4.94 -11.41 4.68
N GLY A 58 4.35 -11.21 3.50
CA GLY A 58 3.63 -12.27 2.77
C GLY A 58 2.12 -12.01 2.76
N SER A 59 1.39 -12.78 1.94
CA SER A 59 -0.03 -12.50 1.69
C SER A 59 -0.94 -12.65 2.91
N LYS A 60 -0.52 -13.42 3.93
CA LYS A 60 -1.30 -13.64 5.15
C LYS A 60 -1.36 -12.41 6.06
N ILE A 61 -0.48 -11.42 5.89
CA ILE A 61 -0.47 -10.20 6.70
C ILE A 61 -1.81 -9.44 6.62
N ILE A 62 -2.51 -9.56 5.48
CA ILE A 62 -3.82 -8.95 5.22
C ILE A 62 -4.88 -9.39 6.23
N ASN A 63 -4.82 -10.64 6.69
CA ASN A 63 -5.76 -11.19 7.67
C ASN A 63 -5.61 -10.52 9.05
N TYR A 64 -4.52 -9.81 9.27
CA TYR A 64 -4.21 -9.08 10.51
C TYR A 64 -4.39 -7.57 10.36
N MET A 65 -4.72 -7.08 9.17
CA MET A 65 -4.81 -5.66 8.89
C MET A 65 -6.18 -5.07 9.28
N ILE A 66 -6.13 -3.87 9.85
CA ILE A 66 -7.28 -3.00 10.14
C ILE A 66 -6.99 -1.64 9.51
N VAL A 67 -7.95 -1.14 8.73
CA VAL A 67 -7.83 0.17 8.08
C VAL A 67 -8.37 1.26 8.99
N VAL A 68 -7.51 2.19 9.39
CA VAL A 68 -7.84 3.30 10.28
C VAL A 68 -7.90 4.57 9.44
N PHE A 69 -9.08 5.18 9.34
CA PHE A 69 -9.25 6.51 8.79
C PHE A 69 -9.11 7.54 9.91
N THR A 70 -8.38 8.61 9.65
CA THR A 70 -8.20 9.74 10.57
C THR A 70 -8.78 10.99 9.95
N GLY A 71 -9.13 11.96 10.80
CA GLY A 71 -9.80 13.19 10.39
C GLY A 71 -11.32 13.09 10.49
N GLY A 72 -11.83 12.34 11.47
CA GLY A 72 -13.26 12.28 11.74
C GLY A 72 -13.88 13.64 12.07
N ASP A 73 -13.09 14.58 12.61
CA ASP A 73 -13.49 15.98 12.78
C ASP A 73 -13.88 16.65 11.45
N GLU A 74 -13.12 16.38 10.38
CA GLU A 74 -13.40 16.93 9.05
C GLU A 74 -14.71 16.39 8.46
N LEU A 75 -15.00 15.10 8.68
CA LEU A 75 -16.24 14.52 8.20
C LEU A 75 -17.44 15.07 8.97
N GLU A 76 -17.32 15.22 10.29
CA GLU A 76 -18.37 15.83 11.12
C GLU A 76 -18.66 17.29 10.74
N ASP A 77 -17.62 18.09 10.51
CA ASP A 77 -17.77 19.50 10.07
C ASP A 77 -18.52 19.62 8.72
N ASN A 78 -18.41 18.59 7.86
CA ASN A 78 -19.07 18.51 6.57
C ASN A 78 -20.41 17.73 6.60
N GLU A 79 -20.90 17.37 7.80
CA GLU A 79 -22.11 16.54 8.01
C GLU A 79 -22.07 15.23 7.20
N GLU A 80 -20.89 14.59 7.15
CA GLU A 80 -20.60 13.42 6.33
C GLU A 80 -20.24 12.21 7.19
N THR A 81 -20.68 11.01 6.78
CA THR A 81 -20.24 9.74 7.40
C THR A 81 -19.01 9.17 6.69
N LEU A 82 -18.30 8.21 7.31
CA LEU A 82 -17.23 7.50 6.62
C LEU A 82 -17.74 6.76 5.37
N GLU A 83 -18.96 6.24 5.44
CA GLU A 83 -19.63 5.55 4.33
C GLU A 83 -19.91 6.50 3.17
N ASP A 84 -20.34 7.73 3.44
CA ASP A 84 -20.52 8.76 2.42
C ASP A 84 -19.18 9.10 1.76
N TYR A 85 -18.13 9.30 2.54
CA TYR A 85 -16.78 9.58 2.03
C TYR A 85 -16.28 8.47 1.10
N LEU A 86 -16.48 7.22 1.49
CA LEU A 86 -16.12 6.05 0.67
C LEU A 86 -17.08 5.84 -0.52
N GLY A 87 -18.28 6.43 -0.49
CA GLY A 87 -19.27 6.35 -1.56
C GLY A 87 -19.05 7.34 -2.69
N ARG A 88 -18.46 8.50 -2.42
CA ARG A 88 -18.43 9.64 -3.35
C ARG A 88 -17.49 9.48 -4.53
N GLU A 89 -16.35 8.81 -4.37
CA GLU A 89 -15.41 8.48 -5.46
C GLU A 89 -14.22 7.63 -4.94
N CYS A 90 -14.50 6.61 -4.12
CA CYS A 90 -13.42 5.80 -3.54
C CYS A 90 -12.61 5.09 -4.66
N PRO A 91 -11.28 5.32 -4.74
CA PRO A 91 -10.43 4.70 -5.74
C PRO A 91 -10.52 3.18 -5.68
N GLN A 92 -10.51 2.53 -6.85
CA GLN A 92 -10.61 1.07 -6.92
C GLN A 92 -9.54 0.37 -6.06
N PRO A 93 -8.26 0.80 -6.02
CA PRO A 93 -7.27 0.18 -5.15
C PRO A 93 -7.65 0.23 -3.66
N LEU A 94 -8.19 1.36 -3.19
CA LEU A 94 -8.66 1.50 -1.80
C LEU A 94 -9.84 0.57 -1.51
N LYS A 95 -10.79 0.42 -2.44
CA LYS A 95 -11.89 -0.55 -2.34
C LYS A 95 -11.38 -1.97 -2.23
N ASP A 96 -10.40 -2.33 -3.05
CA ASP A 96 -9.79 -3.66 -3.06
C ASP A 96 -9.10 -3.95 -1.72
N ILE A 97 -8.39 -2.98 -1.14
CA ILE A 97 -7.75 -3.10 0.17
C ILE A 97 -8.79 -3.31 1.27
N LEU A 98 -9.87 -2.52 1.27
CA LEU A 98 -10.95 -2.66 2.24
C LEU A 98 -11.61 -4.04 2.14
N LEU A 99 -11.83 -4.53 0.92
CA LEU A 99 -12.38 -5.87 0.70
C LEU A 99 -11.43 -6.97 1.17
N LEU A 100 -10.14 -6.85 0.86
CA LEU A 100 -9.10 -7.77 1.32
C LEU A 100 -9.00 -7.80 2.85
N CYS A 101 -9.25 -6.66 3.49
CA CYS A 101 -9.33 -6.56 4.95
C CYS A 101 -10.72 -6.93 5.51
N GLU A 102 -11.60 -7.57 4.73
CA GLU A 102 -12.98 -7.93 5.12
C GLU A 102 -13.79 -6.76 5.72
N ASN A 103 -13.55 -5.56 5.21
CA ASN A 103 -14.12 -4.30 5.72
C ASN A 103 -13.82 -3.99 7.20
N ARG A 104 -12.74 -4.56 7.76
CA ARG A 104 -12.20 -4.14 9.07
C ARG A 104 -11.67 -2.71 8.98
N LYS A 105 -12.52 -1.74 9.28
CA LYS A 105 -12.20 -0.31 9.23
C LYS A 105 -12.77 0.46 10.41
N VAL A 106 -12.13 1.57 10.76
CA VAL A 106 -12.56 2.48 11.83
C VAL A 106 -12.19 3.92 11.50
N LEU A 107 -13.05 4.87 11.89
CA LEU A 107 -12.77 6.31 11.84
C LEU A 107 -12.32 6.82 13.20
N PHE A 108 -11.24 7.59 13.22
CA PHE A 108 -10.71 8.29 14.39
C PHE A 108 -10.81 9.80 14.22
N ASP A 109 -11.37 10.45 15.24
CA ASP A 109 -11.24 11.88 15.46
C ASP A 109 -10.15 12.11 16.52
N ASN A 110 -8.92 12.30 16.04
CA ASN A 110 -7.76 12.54 16.89
C ASN A 110 -7.78 13.90 17.61
N LYS A 111 -8.71 14.80 17.26
CA LYS A 111 -8.84 16.13 17.87
C LYS A 111 -9.97 16.21 18.88
N THR A 112 -10.74 15.15 19.06
CA THR A 112 -11.87 15.15 19.99
C THR A 112 -11.43 15.47 21.42
N LYS A 113 -12.16 16.37 22.07
CA LYS A 113 -12.04 16.66 23.50
C LYS A 113 -13.07 15.89 24.33
N ASP A 114 -14.02 15.24 23.67
CA ASP A 114 -15.03 14.41 24.31
C ASP A 114 -14.39 13.09 24.76
N GLU A 115 -14.37 12.87 26.06
CA GLU A 115 -13.81 11.66 26.67
C GLU A 115 -14.60 10.41 26.30
N THR A 116 -15.93 10.50 26.22
CA THR A 116 -16.80 9.38 25.84
C THR A 116 -16.50 8.97 24.42
N LYS A 117 -16.48 9.93 23.49
CA LYS A 117 -16.16 9.69 22.07
C LYS A 117 -14.76 9.08 21.90
N ARG A 118 -13.77 9.58 22.65
CA ARG A 118 -12.41 9.02 22.64
C ARG A 118 -12.40 7.56 23.11
N ILE A 119 -13.11 7.24 24.20
CA ILE A 119 -13.21 5.87 24.74
C ILE A 119 -13.90 4.95 23.72
N GLU A 120 -15.01 5.40 23.13
CA GLU A 120 -15.78 4.62 22.16
C GLU A 120 -14.95 4.24 20.91
N GLN A 121 -14.20 5.19 20.34
CA GLN A 121 -13.31 4.94 19.19
C GLN A 121 -12.24 3.88 19.52
N VAL A 122 -11.62 3.96 20.70
CA VAL A 122 -10.62 3.00 21.16
C VAL A 122 -11.24 1.63 21.42
N GLN A 123 -12.39 1.57 22.08
CA GLN A 123 -13.11 0.32 22.34
C GLN A 123 -13.52 -0.36 21.04
N TYR A 124 -14.00 0.41 20.06
CA TYR A 124 -14.36 -0.12 18.76
C TYR A 124 -13.12 -0.68 18.02
N LEU A 125 -11.99 0.03 18.03
CA LEU A 125 -10.73 -0.51 17.49
C LEU A 125 -10.31 -1.81 18.19
N LEU A 126 -10.39 -1.89 19.52
CA LEU A 126 -10.07 -3.11 20.28
C LEU A 126 -11.03 -4.27 19.95
N SER A 127 -12.28 -3.98 19.64
CA SER A 127 -13.25 -4.98 19.17
C SER A 127 -12.85 -5.54 17.79
N LEU A 128 -12.31 -4.71 16.90
CA LEU A 128 -11.77 -5.15 15.61
C LEU A 128 -10.50 -5.99 15.80
N VAL A 129 -9.61 -5.60 16.72
CA VAL A 129 -8.43 -6.42 17.07
C VAL A 129 -8.86 -7.79 17.61
N SER A 130 -9.86 -7.83 18.48
CA SER A 130 -10.41 -9.08 19.01
C SER A 130 -11.00 -9.95 17.88
N THR A 131 -11.68 -9.32 16.91
CA THR A 131 -12.21 -10.00 15.72
C THR A 131 -11.08 -10.60 14.88
N VAL A 132 -10.03 -9.83 14.61
CA VAL A 132 -8.82 -10.32 13.91
C VAL A 132 -8.23 -11.53 14.63
N MET A 133 -8.11 -11.49 15.96
CA MET A 133 -7.58 -12.62 16.72
C MET A 133 -8.46 -13.86 16.58
N VAL A 134 -9.78 -13.73 16.72
CA VAL A 134 -10.71 -14.86 16.56
C VAL A 134 -10.66 -15.44 15.15
N GLN A 135 -10.63 -14.59 14.12
CA GLN A 135 -10.54 -15.01 12.72
C GLN A 135 -9.23 -15.75 12.40
N ASN A 136 -8.18 -15.53 13.19
CA ASN A 136 -6.87 -16.18 13.03
C ASN A 136 -6.60 -17.24 14.11
N ASP A 137 -7.63 -17.90 14.66
CA ASP A 137 -7.53 -18.96 15.68
C ASP A 137 -6.78 -18.55 16.96
N GLY A 138 -6.80 -17.26 17.30
CA GLY A 138 -6.03 -16.67 18.41
C GLY A 138 -4.51 -16.63 18.17
N LYS A 139 -4.04 -16.97 16.96
CA LYS A 139 -2.61 -17.02 16.64
C LYS A 139 -2.14 -15.66 16.14
N PRO A 140 -1.12 -15.06 16.77
CA PRO A 140 -0.49 -13.86 16.23
C PRO A 140 0.19 -14.17 14.90
N TYR A 141 0.30 -13.13 14.07
CA TYR A 141 1.00 -13.20 12.81
C TYR A 141 2.49 -13.50 13.05
N THR A 142 3.00 -14.51 12.33
CA THR A 142 4.42 -14.83 12.27
C THR A 142 4.78 -15.25 10.85
N ASP A 143 6.01 -14.96 10.43
CA ASP A 143 6.58 -15.41 9.15
C ASP A 143 8.01 -15.94 9.36
N ASP A 144 8.74 -16.16 8.27
CA ASP A 144 10.12 -16.62 8.29
C ASP A 144 11.07 -15.67 9.05
N LEU A 145 10.83 -14.35 9.03
CA LEU A 145 11.61 -13.37 9.79
C LEU A 145 11.40 -13.56 11.29
N PHE A 146 10.15 -13.78 11.73
CA PHE A 146 9.84 -14.09 13.13
C PHE A 146 10.43 -15.43 13.57
N VAL A 147 10.40 -16.45 12.69
CA VAL A 147 10.99 -17.77 12.98
C VAL A 147 12.50 -17.65 13.16
N GLU A 148 13.20 -16.93 12.27
CA GLU A 148 14.65 -16.75 12.38
C GLU A 148 15.03 -15.98 13.65
N MET A 149 14.23 -14.97 14.01
CA MET A 149 14.43 -14.23 15.25
C MET A 149 14.19 -15.08 16.50
N LYS A 150 13.13 -15.90 16.51
CA LYS A 150 12.87 -16.83 17.62
C LYS A 150 13.99 -17.86 17.79
N LYS A 151 14.60 -18.37 16.71
CA LYS A 151 15.79 -19.24 16.79
C LYS A 151 16.96 -18.53 17.47
N GLY A 152 17.18 -17.26 17.17
CA GLY A 152 18.20 -16.43 17.83
C GLY A 152 17.93 -16.28 19.33
N ALA A 153 16.68 -15.95 19.69
CA ALA A 153 16.25 -15.79 21.09
C ALA A 153 16.30 -17.12 21.88
N MET A 154 15.97 -18.26 21.27
CA MET A 154 16.07 -19.58 21.92
C MET A 154 17.52 -19.95 22.21
N LYS A 155 18.45 -19.71 21.28
CA LYS A 155 19.90 -19.93 21.52
C LYS A 155 20.42 -19.09 22.68
N LEU A 156 19.97 -17.83 22.78
CA LEU A 156 20.27 -16.96 23.91
C LEU A 156 19.72 -17.51 25.22
N HIS A 157 18.47 -17.96 25.23
CA HIS A 157 17.82 -18.47 26.44
C HIS A 157 18.46 -19.78 26.92
N GLU A 158 18.79 -20.71 26.01
CA GLU A 158 19.55 -21.92 26.35
C GLU A 158 20.93 -21.57 26.92
N GLN A 159 21.62 -20.59 26.34
CA GLN A 159 22.91 -20.12 26.86
C GLN A 159 22.76 -19.44 28.24
N GLN A 160 21.70 -18.66 28.47
CA GLN A 160 21.39 -18.04 29.77
C GLN A 160 20.98 -19.05 30.85
N GLU A 161 20.21 -20.08 30.52
CA GLU A 161 19.87 -21.16 31.46
C GLU A 161 21.09 -21.98 31.86
N VAL A 162 22.01 -22.21 30.92
CA VAL A 162 23.32 -22.79 31.21
C VAL A 162 24.08 -21.91 32.21
N VAL A 163 24.13 -20.57 31.99
CA VAL A 163 24.75 -19.62 32.93
C VAL A 163 24.10 -19.67 34.31
N GLY A 164 22.77 -19.62 34.38
CA GLY A 164 22.02 -19.57 35.65
C GLY A 164 22.05 -20.88 36.45
N SER A 165 22.25 -22.02 35.77
CA SER A 165 22.33 -23.35 36.40
C SER A 165 23.74 -23.72 36.88
N LEU A 166 24.77 -23.01 36.43
CA LEU A 166 26.17 -23.29 36.76
C LEU A 166 26.63 -22.54 38.03
N LYS A 167 26.54 -23.19 39.18
CA LYS A 167 27.23 -22.74 40.42
C LYS A 167 28.74 -22.95 40.28
N GLY A 168 29.54 -21.88 40.25
CA GLY A 168 31.00 -21.96 40.49
C GLY A 168 31.95 -21.25 39.52
N TYR A 169 31.47 -20.42 38.59
CA TYR A 169 32.33 -19.68 37.66
C TYR A 169 32.93 -18.42 38.28
N THR A 170 34.11 -18.04 37.78
CA THR A 170 34.76 -16.77 38.11
C THR A 170 34.10 -15.61 37.36
N GLU A 171 34.19 -14.41 37.91
CA GLU A 171 33.64 -13.17 37.31
C GLU A 171 34.10 -12.96 35.85
N GLY A 172 35.36 -13.32 35.55
CA GLY A 172 35.91 -13.23 34.20
C GLY A 172 35.35 -14.26 33.20
N GLU A 173 34.82 -15.38 33.66
CA GLU A 173 34.16 -16.36 32.79
C GLU A 173 32.70 -15.96 32.50
N LEU A 174 32.01 -15.37 33.48
CA LEU A 174 30.69 -14.78 33.30
C LEU A 174 30.72 -13.63 32.27
N MET A 175 31.71 -12.74 32.38
CA MET A 175 31.88 -11.62 31.46
C MET A 175 32.12 -12.08 30.01
N LYS A 176 32.97 -13.10 29.81
CA LYS A 176 33.21 -13.70 28.48
C LYS A 176 31.95 -14.32 27.88
N LEU A 177 31.12 -14.92 28.73
CA LEU A 177 29.88 -15.57 28.30
C LEU A 177 28.81 -14.54 27.92
N GLU A 178 28.67 -13.46 28.71
CA GLU A 178 27.82 -12.32 28.35
C GLU A 178 28.24 -11.67 27.03
N GLU A 179 29.55 -11.47 26.81
CA GLU A 179 30.08 -10.93 25.56
C GLU A 179 29.79 -11.83 24.36
N GLN A 180 29.95 -13.16 24.52
CA GLN A 180 29.61 -14.13 23.48
C GLN A 180 28.12 -14.14 23.15
N MET A 181 27.26 -14.03 24.17
CA MET A 181 25.81 -13.94 23.97
C MET A 181 25.43 -12.66 23.22
N HIS A 182 25.97 -11.51 23.63
CA HIS A 182 25.68 -10.23 22.98
C HIS A 182 26.12 -10.25 21.52
N LYS A 183 27.33 -10.73 21.25
CA LYS A 183 27.86 -10.87 19.89
C LYS A 183 27.01 -11.81 19.03
N SER A 184 26.61 -12.96 19.58
CA SER A 184 25.74 -13.91 18.87
C SER A 184 24.38 -13.28 18.53
N TYR A 185 23.82 -12.46 19.42
CA TYR A 185 22.57 -11.76 19.17
C TYR A 185 22.69 -10.69 18.09
N GLU A 186 23.75 -9.86 18.17
CA GLU A 186 24.06 -8.86 17.14
C GLU A 186 24.23 -9.50 15.76
N GLU A 187 24.95 -10.62 15.66
CA GLU A 187 25.11 -11.37 14.40
C GLU A 187 23.79 -11.94 13.86
N GLN A 188 22.80 -12.21 14.71
CA GLN A 188 21.45 -12.63 14.28
C GLN A 188 20.65 -11.42 13.77
N LEU A 189 20.63 -10.31 14.53
CA LEU A 189 19.97 -9.07 14.10
C LEU A 189 20.52 -8.56 12.77
N GLN A 190 21.84 -8.65 12.58
CA GLN A 190 22.50 -8.30 11.33
C GLN A 190 22.00 -9.17 10.16
N ARG A 191 21.92 -10.50 10.34
CA ARG A 191 21.38 -11.41 9.32
C ARG A 191 19.93 -11.11 8.96
N ILE A 192 19.08 -10.83 9.94
CA ILE A 192 17.68 -10.48 9.70
C ILE A 192 17.60 -9.14 8.96
N THR A 193 18.43 -8.16 9.35
CA THR A 193 18.53 -6.86 8.68
C THR A 193 18.90 -7.03 7.21
N GLU A 194 19.91 -7.84 6.91
CA GLU A 194 20.31 -8.16 5.53
C GLU A 194 19.18 -8.84 4.73
N MET A 195 18.44 -9.77 5.35
CA MET A 195 17.29 -10.41 4.70
C MET A 195 16.16 -9.41 4.40
N VAL A 196 15.85 -8.52 5.34
CA VAL A 196 14.83 -7.48 5.16
C VAL A 196 15.25 -6.49 4.08
N GLU A 197 16.48 -6.00 4.12
CA GLU A 197 17.03 -5.10 3.11
C GLU A 197 17.06 -5.74 1.72
N ALA A 198 17.43 -7.02 1.61
CA ALA A 198 17.41 -7.75 0.35
C ALA A 198 15.99 -7.85 -0.24
N LYS A 199 14.99 -8.22 0.58
CA LYS A 199 13.58 -8.25 0.15
C LYS A 199 13.08 -6.86 -0.25
N LEU A 200 13.45 -5.82 0.49
CA LEU A 200 13.11 -4.44 0.17
C LEU A 200 13.69 -4.04 -1.18
N ARG A 201 14.99 -4.25 -1.41
CA ARG A 201 15.67 -3.94 -2.69
C ARG A 201 15.03 -4.69 -3.87
N GLU A 202 14.79 -5.99 -3.72
CA GLU A 202 14.14 -6.80 -4.76
C GLU A 202 12.74 -6.26 -5.10
N THR A 203 11.96 -5.90 -4.08
CA THR A 203 10.62 -5.33 -4.25
C THR A 203 10.68 -3.98 -4.97
N THR A 204 11.59 -3.10 -4.55
CA THR A 204 11.79 -1.78 -5.17
C THR A 204 12.15 -1.93 -6.65
N THR A 205 13.17 -2.74 -6.98
CA THR A 205 13.58 -2.96 -8.37
C THR A 205 12.45 -3.55 -9.22
N ARG A 206 11.66 -4.46 -8.66
CA ARG A 206 10.50 -5.04 -9.35
C ARG A 206 9.40 -4.01 -9.62
N LEU A 207 9.14 -3.10 -8.67
CA LEU A 207 8.17 -2.03 -8.83
C LEU A 207 8.65 -1.00 -9.85
N GLU A 208 9.92 -0.62 -9.80
CA GLU A 208 10.54 0.27 -10.79
C GLU A 208 10.47 -0.31 -12.21
N GLN A 209 10.72 -1.61 -12.37
CA GLN A 209 10.58 -2.28 -13.66
C GLN A 209 9.14 -2.24 -14.17
N LYS A 210 8.15 -2.56 -13.32
CA LYS A 210 6.73 -2.49 -13.70
C LYS A 210 6.31 -1.07 -14.08
N LEU A 211 6.78 -0.07 -13.34
CA LEU A 211 6.51 1.33 -13.64
C LEU A 211 7.06 1.72 -15.01
N ALA A 212 8.29 1.30 -15.33
CA ALA A 212 8.90 1.56 -16.63
C ALA A 212 8.15 0.85 -17.77
N GLU A 213 7.68 -0.39 -17.56
CA GLU A 213 6.87 -1.13 -18.53
C GLU A 213 5.53 -0.45 -18.80
N GLU A 214 4.83 -0.01 -17.75
CA GLU A 214 3.55 0.72 -17.86
C GLU A 214 3.73 2.05 -18.59
N GLN A 215 4.77 2.81 -18.25
CA GLN A 215 5.10 4.07 -18.93
C GLN A 215 5.40 3.85 -20.42
N ALA A 216 6.17 2.82 -20.76
CA ALA A 216 6.46 2.48 -22.15
C ALA A 216 5.20 2.03 -22.92
N ALA A 217 4.31 1.29 -22.28
CA ALA A 217 3.03 0.89 -22.86
C ALA A 217 2.13 2.11 -23.11
N ARG A 218 2.06 3.04 -22.16
CA ARG A 218 1.29 4.27 -22.28
C ARG A 218 1.76 5.16 -23.43
N VAL A 219 3.06 5.37 -23.57
CA VAL A 219 3.63 6.17 -24.69
C VAL A 219 3.25 5.55 -26.04
N LYS A 220 3.39 4.23 -26.18
CA LYS A 220 3.00 3.53 -27.43
C LYS A 220 1.51 3.68 -27.72
N ALA A 221 0.65 3.58 -26.69
CA ALA A 221 -0.79 3.76 -26.84
C ALA A 221 -1.15 5.19 -27.28
N GLU A 222 -0.48 6.21 -26.71
CA GLU A 222 -0.65 7.61 -27.09
C GLU A 222 -0.22 7.86 -28.54
N GLU A 223 0.92 7.31 -28.99
CA GLU A 223 1.38 7.41 -30.38
C GLU A 223 0.40 6.74 -31.37
N LEU A 224 -0.09 5.55 -31.04
CA LEU A 224 -1.10 4.85 -31.85
C LEU A 224 -2.41 5.64 -31.94
N ALA A 225 -2.86 6.22 -30.83
CA ALA A 225 -4.06 7.05 -30.80
C ALA A 225 -3.89 8.31 -31.65
N GLN A 226 -2.74 8.99 -31.55
CA GLN A 226 -2.43 10.16 -32.38
C GLN A 226 -2.39 9.81 -33.88
N PHE A 227 -1.79 8.67 -34.24
CA PHE A 227 -1.76 8.21 -35.62
C PHE A 227 -3.16 7.91 -36.16
N ALA A 228 -4.00 7.21 -35.38
CA ALA A 228 -5.38 6.93 -35.74
C ALA A 228 -6.21 8.22 -35.89
N GLN A 229 -6.02 9.18 -34.98
CA GLN A 229 -6.65 10.50 -35.04
C GLN A 229 -6.26 11.24 -36.32
N MET A 230 -4.97 11.24 -36.69
CA MET A 230 -4.49 11.89 -37.90
C MET A 230 -5.13 11.30 -39.15
N LYS A 231 -5.19 9.97 -39.25
CA LYS A 231 -5.84 9.28 -40.37
C LYS A 231 -7.34 9.59 -40.45
N SER A 232 -8.03 9.58 -39.31
CA SER A 232 -9.46 9.95 -39.25
C SER A 232 -9.67 11.40 -39.70
N ASN A 233 -8.80 12.32 -39.31
CA ASN A 233 -8.89 13.73 -39.72
C ASN A 233 -8.67 13.90 -41.23
N ASP A 234 -7.72 13.17 -41.81
CA ASP A 234 -7.50 13.16 -43.26
C ASP A 234 -8.72 12.62 -44.02
N GLU A 235 -9.33 11.53 -43.55
CA GLU A 235 -10.56 10.99 -44.15
C GLU A 235 -11.73 11.98 -44.04
N ILE A 236 -11.92 12.63 -42.88
CA ILE A 236 -12.95 13.67 -42.71
C ILE A 236 -12.71 14.84 -43.68
N ARG A 237 -11.45 15.26 -43.89
CA ARG A 237 -11.11 16.30 -44.85
C ARG A 237 -11.51 15.89 -46.27
N LEU A 238 -11.14 14.68 -46.69
CA LEU A 238 -11.47 14.16 -48.03
C LEU A 238 -12.98 14.04 -48.27
N LEU A 239 -13.73 13.60 -47.25
CA LEU A 239 -15.19 13.53 -47.31
C LEU A 239 -15.83 14.91 -47.42
N ARG A 240 -15.32 15.91 -46.68
CA ARG A 240 -15.79 17.30 -46.78
C ARG A 240 -15.56 17.87 -48.17
N GLU A 241 -14.37 17.68 -48.75
CA GLU A 241 -14.05 18.12 -50.11
C GLU A 241 -14.97 17.47 -51.16
N SER A 242 -15.23 16.17 -51.03
CA SER A 242 -16.14 15.44 -51.92
C SER A 242 -17.59 15.90 -51.79
N LEU A 243 -18.04 16.16 -50.56
CA LEU A 243 -19.39 16.66 -50.30
C LEU A 243 -19.58 18.06 -50.87
N GLU A 244 -18.61 18.96 -50.70
CA GLU A 244 -18.65 20.30 -51.29
C GLU A 244 -18.73 20.25 -52.82
N LYS A 245 -17.95 19.36 -53.45
CA LYS A 245 -17.98 19.18 -54.91
C LYS A 245 -19.36 18.71 -55.38
N ALA A 246 -19.92 17.68 -54.74
CA ALA A 246 -21.25 17.16 -55.08
C ALA A 246 -22.35 18.22 -54.89
N GLN A 247 -22.25 19.05 -53.84
CA GLN A 247 -23.17 20.17 -53.61
C GLN A 247 -23.09 21.22 -54.71
N ARG A 248 -21.88 21.61 -55.15
CA ARG A 248 -21.69 22.54 -56.27
C ARG A 248 -22.31 22.00 -57.56
N GLU A 249 -22.02 20.74 -57.91
CA GLU A 249 -22.58 20.09 -59.11
C GLU A 249 -24.12 20.04 -59.06
N THR A 250 -24.69 19.68 -57.90
CA THR A 250 -26.15 19.65 -57.71
C THR A 250 -26.76 21.05 -57.88
N GLN A 251 -26.09 22.08 -57.37
CA GLN A 251 -26.57 23.47 -57.47
C GLN A 251 -26.49 24.00 -58.91
N GLU A 252 -25.46 23.64 -59.67
CA GLU A 252 -25.34 23.97 -61.10
C GLU A 252 -26.45 23.30 -61.93
N LEU A 253 -26.68 22.00 -61.72
CA LEU A 253 -27.77 21.27 -62.39
C LEU A 253 -29.14 21.88 -62.09
N ARG A 254 -29.37 22.29 -60.84
CA ARG A 254 -30.60 22.97 -60.43
C ARG A 254 -30.79 24.31 -61.16
N LYS A 255 -29.74 25.14 -61.25
CA LYS A 255 -29.77 26.40 -62.02
C LYS A 255 -30.05 26.17 -63.51
N GLN A 256 -29.48 25.12 -64.10
CA GLN A 256 -29.73 24.75 -65.50
C GLN A 256 -31.17 24.26 -65.73
N ALA A 257 -31.76 23.55 -64.77
CA ALA A 257 -33.15 23.12 -64.85
C ALA A 257 -34.11 24.32 -64.74
N GLU A 258 -33.85 25.24 -63.81
CA GLU A 258 -34.64 26.47 -63.63
C GLU A 258 -34.58 27.38 -64.86
N SER A 259 -33.42 27.50 -65.53
CA SER A 259 -33.29 28.29 -66.76
C SER A 259 -33.96 27.64 -67.97
N ARG A 260 -34.01 26.30 -68.06
CA ARG A 260 -34.74 25.58 -69.11
C ARG A 260 -36.26 25.68 -68.96
N CYS A 261 -36.79 25.72 -67.74
CA CYS A 261 -38.23 25.91 -67.51
C CYS A 261 -38.73 27.33 -67.80
N ALA A 262 -37.85 28.34 -67.82
CA ALA A 262 -38.22 29.72 -68.09
C ALA A 262 -38.36 30.08 -69.59
N ILE A 263 -38.12 29.12 -70.50
CA ILE A 263 -38.11 29.33 -71.97
C ILE A 263 -39.32 28.67 -72.68
N LEU A 264 -40.23 28.04 -71.93
CA LEU A 264 -41.51 27.49 -72.42
C LEU A 264 -42.68 28.40 -72.03
#